data_AF-A0A365QJF2-F1
#
_entry.id   AF-A0A365QJF2-F1
#
_cell.length_a   1.000
_cell.length_b   1.000
_cell.length_c   1.000
_cell.angle_alpha   90.00
_cell.angle_beta   90.00
_cell.angle_gamma   90.00
#
_symmetry.space_group_name_H-M   'P 1'
#
loop_
_entity.id
_entity.type
_entity.pdbx_description
1 polymer ?
#
loop_
_entity_poly.entity_id
_entity_poly.type
_entity_poly.pdbx_seq_one_letter_code
_entity_poly.pdbx_strand_id
1 'polypeptide(L)'
;MIHTLPAASVAAGMCRDADAFVRIENVVKKFGDSTAVDNVNLTIAKNELFALLGSSGCGKSTLLRVLAGLETATSGKIFVDGEDLASLPPYRRPVNMMFQSYALFPHMTVESNVAFGLKQEGTPKNEIRERVADALA
;
A
#
# COMPACT_ATOMS: atom_id res chain seq x y z
N MET A 1 9.31 -16.82 -30.64
CA MET A 1 9.51 -17.77 -29.52
C MET A 1 9.48 -16.92 -28.25
N ILE A 2 8.28 -16.77 -27.67
CA ILE A 2 8.03 -15.80 -26.59
C ILE A 2 8.43 -16.47 -25.28
N HIS A 3 9.54 -16.02 -24.71
CA HIS A 3 9.94 -16.42 -23.35
C HIS A 3 8.97 -15.81 -22.35
N THR A 4 8.17 -16.66 -21.71
CA THR A 4 7.48 -16.39 -20.44
C THR A 4 8.54 -16.20 -19.36
N LEU A 5 8.72 -14.97 -18.89
CA LEU A 5 9.56 -14.65 -17.72
C LEU A 5 8.74 -14.92 -16.45
N PRO A 6 9.35 -15.45 -15.37
CA PRO A 6 8.63 -15.75 -14.15
C PRO A 6 8.28 -14.48 -13.38
N ALA A 7 7.22 -14.59 -12.58
CA ALA A 7 6.70 -13.59 -11.68
C ALA A 7 7.80 -12.97 -10.79
N ALA A 8 7.61 -11.69 -10.44
CA ALA A 8 8.50 -10.89 -9.61
C ALA A 8 9.08 -11.71 -8.43
N SER A 9 10.40 -11.83 -8.39
CA SER A 9 11.13 -12.44 -7.27
C SER A 9 10.99 -11.56 -6.04
N VAL A 10 10.14 -11.98 -5.10
CA VAL A 10 9.98 -11.37 -3.79
C VAL A 10 11.13 -11.85 -2.90
N ALA A 11 12.03 -10.96 -2.50
CA ALA A 11 12.99 -11.23 -1.44
C ALA A 11 12.24 -11.23 -0.10
N ALA A 12 11.74 -12.38 0.33
CA ALA A 12 11.08 -12.55 1.62
C ALA A 12 12.12 -12.85 2.70
N GLY A 13 12.25 -11.95 3.68
CA GLY A 13 12.87 -12.28 4.96
C GLY A 13 12.07 -13.38 5.65
N MET A 14 12.74 -14.28 6.37
CA MET A 14 12.10 -15.41 7.05
C MET A 14 11.28 -14.91 8.26
N CYS A 15 10.00 -14.59 8.04
CA CYS A 15 9.06 -14.20 9.09
C CYS A 15 8.38 -15.45 9.69
N ARG A 16 8.31 -15.54 11.02
CA ARG A 16 7.46 -16.52 11.74
C ARG A 16 6.05 -15.95 11.80
N ASP A 17 5.03 -16.80 11.65
CA ASP A 17 3.61 -16.41 11.59
C ASP A 17 3.14 -15.48 12.75
N ALA A 18 3.84 -15.54 13.90
CA ALA A 18 3.57 -14.70 15.07
C ALA A 18 3.91 -13.21 14.88
N ASP A 19 4.76 -12.85 13.91
CA ASP A 19 5.17 -11.46 13.64
C ASP A 19 4.49 -10.87 12.40
N ALA A 20 3.61 -11.63 11.74
CA ALA A 20 2.94 -11.24 10.50
C ALA A 20 2.00 -10.05 10.71
N PHE A 21 2.43 -8.86 10.29
CA PHE A 21 1.63 -7.64 10.37
C PHE A 21 0.80 -7.41 9.11
N VAL A 22 1.37 -7.63 7.93
CA VAL A 22 0.62 -7.65 6.66
C VAL A 22 0.69 -9.06 6.08
N ARG A 23 -0.47 -9.62 5.71
CA ARG A 23 -0.54 -10.93 5.09
C ARG A 23 -1.43 -10.89 3.85
N ILE A 24 -0.87 -11.27 2.71
CA ILE A 24 -1.55 -11.39 1.43
C ILE A 24 -1.63 -12.87 1.11
N GLU A 25 -2.85 -13.39 0.92
CA GLU A 25 -3.08 -14.81 0.66
C GLU A 25 -3.79 -15.00 -0.68
N ASN A 26 -3.08 -15.66 -1.60
CA ASN A 26 -3.57 -16.07 -2.91
C ASN A 26 -4.30 -14.94 -3.67
N VAL A 27 -3.77 -13.72 -3.58
CA VAL A 27 -4.41 -12.56 -4.18
C VAL A 27 -4.23 -12.59 -5.69
N VAL A 28 -5.35 -12.49 -6.39
CA VAL A 28 -5.42 -12.39 -7.84
C VAL A 28 -6.16 -11.11 -8.21
N LYS A 29 -5.64 -10.39 -9.20
CA LYS A 29 -6.32 -9.26 -9.83
C LYS A 29 -6.31 -9.42 -11.34
N LYS A 30 -7.51 -9.54 -11.91
CA LYS A 30 -7.78 -9.58 -13.34
C LYS A 30 -8.49 -8.30 -13.81
N PHE A 31 -8.16 -7.88 -15.01
CA PHE A 31 -8.83 -6.82 -15.76
C PHE A 31 -9.29 -7.42 -17.09
N GLY A 32 -10.56 -7.83 -17.16
CA GLY A 32 -11.05 -8.66 -18.27
C GLY A 32 -10.21 -9.94 -18.38
N ASP A 33 -9.63 -10.17 -19.55
CA ASP A 33 -8.80 -11.36 -19.84
C ASP A 33 -7.34 -11.22 -19.36
N SER A 34 -6.92 -10.02 -18.94
CA SER A 34 -5.55 -9.77 -18.50
C SER A 34 -5.39 -9.98 -17.00
N THR A 35 -4.41 -10.79 -16.59
CA THR A 35 -4.09 -11.01 -15.17
C THR A 35 -2.91 -10.12 -14.78
N ALA A 36 -3.18 -9.11 -13.95
CA ALA A 36 -2.16 -8.15 -13.51
C ALA A 36 -1.45 -8.57 -12.21
N VAL A 37 -2.15 -9.31 -11.34
CA VAL A 37 -1.59 -9.94 -10.14
C VAL A 37 -2.06 -11.38 -10.15
N ASP A 38 -1.11 -12.32 -10.11
CA ASP A 38 -1.40 -13.75 -10.21
C ASP A 38 -0.91 -14.49 -8.96
N ASN A 39 -1.87 -14.97 -8.17
CA ASN A 39 -1.70 -15.80 -6.98
C ASN A 39 -0.56 -15.36 -6.03
N VAL A 40 -0.53 -14.08 -5.67
CA VAL A 40 0.53 -13.53 -4.81
C VAL A 40 0.28 -13.91 -3.36
N ASN A 41 1.32 -14.45 -2.72
CA ASN A 41 1.40 -14.70 -1.30
C ASN A 41 2.57 -13.90 -0.73
N LEU A 42 2.32 -13.08 0.29
CA LEU A 42 3.31 -12.20 0.90
C LEU A 42 3.00 -12.01 2.37
N THR A 43 4.03 -12.13 3.21
CA THR A 43 3.95 -11.80 4.64
C THR A 43 5.00 -10.76 4.95
N ILE A 44 4.61 -9.67 5.61
CA ILE A 44 5.50 -8.60 6.06
C ILE A 44 5.36 -8.51 7.58
N ALA A 45 6.47 -8.54 8.28
CA ALA A 45 6.51 -8.42 9.73
C ALA A 45 6.25 -6.98 10.20
N LYS A 46 5.85 -6.84 11.46
CA LYS A 46 5.73 -5.50 12.07
C LYS A 46 7.10 -4.80 12.07
N ASN A 47 7.11 -3.52 11.70
CA ASN A 47 8.32 -2.70 11.58
C ASN A 47 9.33 -3.17 10.51
N GLU A 48 8.91 -4.02 9.56
CA GLU A 48 9.75 -4.43 8.45
C GLU A 48 9.72 -3.40 7.31
N LEU A 49 10.89 -3.08 6.76
CA LEU A 49 11.01 -2.31 5.52
C LEU A 49 11.00 -3.28 4.33
N PHE A 50 9.90 -3.25 3.57
CA PHE A 50 9.71 -4.12 2.40
C PHE A 50 9.72 -3.32 1.09
N ALA A 51 10.39 -3.87 0.06
CA ALA A 51 10.45 -3.26 -1.26
C ALA A 51 9.98 -4.24 -2.35
N LEU A 52 9.07 -3.79 -3.22
CA LEU A 52 8.61 -4.52 -4.39
C LEU A 52 9.40 -4.12 -5.64
N LEU A 53 10.17 -5.05 -6.19
CA LEU A 53 10.98 -4.85 -7.39
C LEU A 53 10.43 -5.69 -8.56
N GLY A 54 10.51 -5.14 -9.77
CA GLY A 54 10.10 -5.84 -10.99
C GLY A 54 10.02 -4.92 -12.20
N SER A 55 9.93 -5.48 -13.40
CA SER A 55 9.85 -4.74 -14.67
C SER A 55 8.61 -3.83 -14.74
N SER A 56 8.63 -2.84 -15.65
CA SER A 56 7.43 -2.04 -15.92
C SER A 56 6.28 -2.95 -16.34
N GLY A 57 5.09 -2.74 -15.78
CA GLY A 57 3.89 -3.55 -16.07
C GLY A 57 3.75 -4.86 -15.28
N CYS A 58 4.70 -5.23 -14.41
CA CYS A 58 4.61 -6.50 -13.65
C CYS A 58 3.61 -6.49 -12.47
N GLY A 59 2.69 -5.52 -12.40
CA GLY A 59 1.62 -5.51 -11.41
C GLY A 59 1.93 -4.89 -10.03
N LYS A 60 3.11 -4.30 -9.80
CA LYS A 60 3.47 -3.67 -8.50
C LYS A 60 2.44 -2.62 -8.06
N SER A 61 2.18 -1.63 -8.90
CA SER A 61 1.23 -0.56 -8.60
C SER A 61 -0.19 -1.11 -8.43
N THR A 62 -0.54 -2.19 -9.14
CA THR A 62 -1.80 -2.89 -8.98
C THR A 62 -1.90 -3.55 -7.59
N LEU A 63 -0.87 -4.27 -7.17
CA LEU A 63 -0.83 -4.91 -5.84
C LEU A 63 -0.96 -3.87 -4.72
N LEU A 64 -0.21 -2.76 -4.81
CA LEU A 64 -0.29 -1.68 -3.83
C LEU A 64 -1.68 -1.02 -3.80
N ARG A 65 -2.32 -0.83 -4.95
CA ARG A 65 -3.69 -0.29 -5.02
C ARG A 65 -4.72 -1.24 -4.42
N VAL A 66 -4.55 -2.56 -4.61
CA VAL A 66 -5.43 -3.56 -4.00
C VAL A 66 -5.28 -3.57 -2.47
N LEU A 67 -4.04 -3.44 -1.97
CA LEU A 67 -3.75 -3.30 -0.55
C LEU A 67 -4.34 -2.01 0.03
N ALA A 68 -4.23 -0.89 -0.68
CA ALA A 68 -4.84 0.39 -0.30
C ALA A 68 -6.38 0.42 -0.43
N GLY A 69 -6.99 -0.60 -1.05
CA GLY A 69 -8.43 -0.69 -1.28
C GLY A 69 -8.93 0.12 -2.47
N LEU A 70 -8.04 0.78 -3.20
CA LEU A 70 -8.36 1.55 -4.40
C LEU A 70 -8.73 0.65 -5.59
N GLU A 71 -8.37 -0.62 -5.51
CA GLU A 71 -8.75 -1.67 -6.44
C GLU A 71 -9.28 -2.88 -5.66
N THR A 72 -10.38 -3.47 -6.12
CA THR A 72 -10.89 -4.71 -5.53
C THR A 72 -10.13 -5.92 -6.09
N ALA A 73 -9.64 -6.80 -5.23
CA ALA A 73 -9.08 -8.08 -5.64
C ALA A 73 -10.16 -8.92 -6.37
N THR A 74 -9.77 -9.67 -7.39
CA THR A 74 -10.67 -10.64 -8.04
C THR A 74 -10.88 -11.86 -7.13
N SER A 75 -9.84 -12.28 -6.42
CA SER A 75 -9.89 -13.33 -5.40
C SER A 75 -8.74 -13.19 -4.42
N GLY A 76 -8.79 -13.96 -3.33
CA GLY A 76 -7.80 -13.95 -2.25
C GLY A 76 -8.17 -12.99 -1.12
N LYS A 77 -7.28 -12.89 -0.13
CA LYS A 77 -7.51 -12.09 1.08
C LYS A 77 -6.28 -11.27 1.44
N ILE A 78 -6.51 -10.13 2.08
CA ILE A 78 -5.45 -9.26 2.60
C ILE A 78 -5.78 -8.98 4.05
N PHE A 79 -4.83 -9.24 4.93
CA PHE A 79 -4.92 -9.00 6.36
C PHE A 79 -3.91 -7.95 6.78
N VAL A 80 -4.32 -7.06 7.69
CA VAL A 80 -3.41 -6.18 8.42
C VAL A 80 -3.72 -6.28 9.91
N ASP A 81 -2.71 -6.57 10.72
CA ASP A 81 -2.83 -6.81 12.16
C ASP A 81 -3.90 -7.87 12.51
N GLY A 82 -4.02 -8.90 11.65
CA GLY A 82 -5.01 -9.97 11.78
C GLY A 82 -6.41 -9.64 11.24
N GLU A 83 -6.71 -8.39 10.89
CA GLU A 83 -8.01 -7.99 10.35
C GLU A 83 -8.08 -8.13 8.82
N ASP A 84 -9.14 -8.76 8.30
CA ASP A 84 -9.39 -8.86 6.85
C ASP A 84 -9.82 -7.50 6.28
N LEU A 85 -9.00 -6.95 5.39
CA LEU A 85 -9.24 -5.65 4.78
C LEU A 85 -10.27 -5.68 3.65
N ALA A 86 -10.69 -6.86 3.17
CA ALA A 86 -11.60 -6.98 2.03
C ALA A 86 -12.92 -6.21 2.23
N SER A 87 -13.42 -6.12 3.46
CA SER A 87 -14.66 -5.41 3.81
C SER A 87 -14.47 -3.92 4.14
N LEU A 88 -13.23 -3.45 4.29
CA LEU A 88 -12.97 -2.07 4.69
C LEU A 88 -12.84 -1.16 3.46
N PRO A 89 -13.60 -0.05 3.40
CA PRO A 89 -13.43 0.94 2.34
C PRO A 89 -12.06 1.63 2.49
N PRO A 90 -11.49 2.18 1.40
CA PRO A 90 -10.14 2.75 1.39
C PRO A 90 -9.86 3.72 2.54
N TYR A 91 -10.81 4.61 2.84
CA TYR A 91 -10.69 5.65 3.86
C TYR A 91 -10.71 5.13 5.31
N ARG A 92 -11.01 3.85 5.53
CA ARG A 92 -10.93 3.19 6.85
C ARG A 92 -9.78 2.21 6.97
N ARG A 93 -9.04 1.95 5.89
CA ARG A 93 -7.91 1.03 5.96
C ARG A 93 -6.75 1.72 6.70
N PRO A 94 -6.04 1.02 7.59
CA PRO A 94 -4.91 1.57 8.34
C PRO A 94 -3.64 1.64 7.48
N VAL A 95 -3.76 2.20 6.27
CA VAL A 95 -2.69 2.24 5.27
C VAL A 95 -2.62 3.64 4.65
N ASN A 96 -1.41 4.19 4.60
CA ASN A 96 -1.13 5.46 3.94
C ASN A 96 -0.44 5.17 2.61
N MET A 97 -0.97 5.71 1.51
CA MET A 97 -0.43 5.48 0.16
C MET A 97 0.03 6.78 -0.49
N MET A 98 1.28 6.81 -0.95
CA MET A 98 1.80 7.86 -1.82
C MET A 98 1.68 7.41 -3.29
N PHE A 99 1.10 8.25 -4.13
CA PHE A 99 0.95 7.97 -5.57
C PHE A 99 2.18 8.43 -6.35
N GLN A 100 2.51 7.72 -7.44
CA GLN A 100 3.59 8.11 -8.35
C GLN A 100 3.34 9.46 -9.03
N SER A 101 2.08 9.81 -9.28
CA SER A 101 1.68 11.15 -9.69
C SER A 101 1.35 11.96 -8.44
N TYR A 102 2.13 13.00 -8.16
CA TYR A 102 1.98 13.84 -6.98
C TYR A 102 0.54 14.36 -6.85
N ALA A 103 -0.19 13.85 -5.85
CA ALA A 103 -1.53 14.31 -5.51
C ALA A 103 -1.46 15.54 -4.59
N LEU A 104 -0.68 16.56 -5.00
CA LEU A 104 -0.60 17.83 -4.28
C LEU A 104 -1.85 18.66 -4.55
N PHE A 105 -2.27 19.43 -3.55
CA PHE A 105 -3.32 20.43 -3.71
C PHE A 105 -2.68 21.72 -4.23
N PRO A 106 -2.85 22.07 -5.53
CA PRO A 106 -2.10 23.15 -6.15
C PRO A 106 -2.50 24.54 -5.65
N HIS A 107 -3.65 24.64 -4.97
CA HIS A 107 -4.17 25.87 -4.38
C HIS A 107 -3.76 26.04 -2.91
N MET A 108 -2.92 25.16 -2.37
CA MET A 108 -2.44 25.18 -0.98
C MET A 108 -0.93 25.42 -0.93
N THR A 109 -0.45 26.04 0.16
CA THR A 109 1.00 26.17 0.41
C THR A 109 1.63 24.81 0.73
N VAL A 110 2.97 24.72 0.74
CA VAL A 110 3.69 23.48 1.09
C VAL A 110 3.33 23.04 2.52
N GLU A 111 3.36 23.97 3.47
CA GLU A 111 2.99 23.72 4.87
C GLU A 111 1.54 23.24 4.97
N SER A 112 0.66 23.82 4.16
CA SER A 112 -0.76 23.45 4.14
C SER A 112 -1.00 22.07 3.53
N ASN A 113 -0.21 21.67 2.52
CA ASN A 113 -0.23 20.33 1.95
C ASN A 113 0.24 19.28 2.98
N VAL A 114 1.35 19.54 3.67
CA VAL A 114 1.89 18.63 4.71
C VAL A 114 0.94 18.54 5.90
N ALA A 115 0.33 19.66 6.31
CA ALA A 115 -0.61 19.70 7.43
C ALA A 115 -1.99 19.06 7.13
N PHE A 116 -2.33 18.81 5.87
CA PHE A 116 -3.69 18.43 5.47
C PHE A 116 -4.16 17.13 6.14
N GLY A 117 -3.32 16.08 6.17
CA GLY A 117 -3.64 14.81 6.81
C GLY A 117 -3.91 14.96 8.31
N LEU A 118 -3.02 15.67 9.02
CA LEU A 118 -3.15 15.89 10.46
C LEU A 118 -4.42 16.69 10.82
N LYS A 119 -4.83 17.64 9.96
CA LYS A 119 -6.10 18.38 10.12
C LYS A 119 -7.31 17.47 9.96
N GLN A 120 -7.29 16.57 8.98
CA GLN A 120 -8.36 15.59 8.75
C GLN A 120 -8.52 14.60 9.91
N GLU A 121 -7.42 14.24 10.57
CA GLU A 121 -7.41 13.38 11.76
C GLU A 121 -7.85 14.12 13.04
N GLY A 122 -8.10 15.44 12.98
CA GLY A 122 -8.53 16.24 14.13
C GLY A 122 -7.41 16.59 15.11
N THR A 123 -6.15 16.53 14.68
CA THR A 123 -4.98 16.83 15.52
C THR A 123 -5.02 18.27 16.05
N PRO A 124 -4.67 18.53 17.33
CA PRO A 124 -4.58 19.87 17.89
C PRO A 124 -3.66 20.81 17.08
N LYS A 125 -4.07 22.08 16.91
CA LYS A 125 -3.34 23.05 16.06
C LYS A 125 -1.88 23.27 16.47
N ASN A 126 -1.59 23.23 17.77
CA ASN A 126 -0.23 23.37 18.30
C ASN A 126 0.65 22.19 17.86
N GLU A 127 0.12 20.97 17.96
CA GLU A 127 0.82 19.74 17.57
C GLU A 127 1.01 19.66 16.04
N ILE A 128 0.02 20.11 15.26
CA ILE A 128 0.17 20.24 13.80
C ILE A 128 1.35 21.16 13.47
N ARG A 129 1.44 22.32 14.14
CA ARG A 129 2.49 23.30 13.86
C ARG A 129 3.88 22.75 14.16
N GLU A 130 4.03 22.02 15.26
CA GLU A 130 5.28 21.37 15.66
C GLU A 130 5.68 20.29 14.64
N ARG A 131 4.79 19.32 14.37
CA ARG A 131 5.07 18.22 13.43
C ARG A 131 5.36 18.71 12.01
N VAL A 132 4.68 19.76 11.55
CA VAL A 132 4.93 20.35 10.22
C VAL A 132 6.27 21.07 10.19
N ALA A 133 6.66 21.75 11.26
CA ALA A 133 7.98 22.39 11.33
C ALA A 133 9.10 21.34 11.31
N ASP A 134 8.95 20.24 12.05
CA ASP A 134 9.92 19.15 12.08
C ASP A 134 10.06 18.46 10.71
N ALA A 135 8.96 18.28 9.98
CA ALA A 135 8.98 17.65 8.66
C ALA A 135 9.59 18.55 7.56
N LEU A 136 9.68 19.86 7.79
CA LEU A 136 10.18 20.86 6.83
C LEU A 136 11.56 21.43 7.20
N ALA A 137 12.10 21.04 8.36
CA ALA A 137 13.43 21.43 8.82
C ALA A 137 14.54 20.67 8.08
#